data_AF-A0A502XQB6-F1
#
_entry.id   AF-A0A502XQB6-F1
#
_cell.length_a   1.000
_cell.length_b   1.000
_cell.length_c   1.000
_cell.angle_alpha   90.00
_cell.angle_beta   90.00
_cell.angle_gamma   90.00
#
_symmetry.space_group_name_H-M   'P 1'
#
loop_
_entity.id
_entity.type
_entity.pdbx_description
1 polymer ?
#
loop_
_entity_poly.entity_id
_entity_poly.type
_entity_poly.pdbx_seq_one_letter_code
_entity_poly.pdbx_strand_id
1 'polypeptide(L)' 'MKTRAAVAVGAGKPLEIMEVDLEGPRDGEVLVEIKATGICHTDEFTLSGADPEGIFPAILGHEGAGVVVDVGKGVTS' A
#
# COMPACT_ATOMS: atom_id res chain seq x y z
N MET A 1 11.39 -0.87 -8.66
CA MET A 1 11.46 -2.34 -8.63
C MET A 1 10.08 -2.92 -8.90
N LYS A 2 10.01 -4.08 -9.56
CA LYS A 2 8.75 -4.81 -9.74
C LYS A 2 8.34 -5.44 -8.42
N THR A 3 7.10 -5.23 -7.99
CA THR A 3 6.54 -5.82 -6.77
C THR A 3 5.09 -6.25 -6.98
N ARG A 4 4.64 -7.25 -6.22
CA ARG A 4 3.27 -7.76 -6.32
C ARG A 4 2.38 -7.05 -5.30
N ALA A 5 1.23 -6.55 -5.73
CA ALA A 5 0.26 -5.87 -4.87
C ALA A 5 -1.18 -6.32 -5.17
N ALA A 6 -2.06 -6.19 -4.19
CA ALA A 6 -3.50 -6.27 -4.39
C ALA A 6 -4.03 -4.86 -4.68
N VAL A 7 -4.53 -4.63 -5.89
CA VAL A 7 -4.95 -3.32 -6.37
C VAL A 7 -6.47 -3.26 -6.41
N ALA A 8 -7.03 -2.28 -5.72
CA ALA A 8 -8.41 -1.87 -5.87
C ALA A 8 -8.54 -1.04 -7.15
N VAL A 9 -8.98 -1.65 -8.24
CA VAL A 9 -9.13 -0.98 -9.54
C VAL A 9 -10.34 -0.06 -9.62
N GLY A 10 -11.28 -0.16 -8.67
CA GLY A 10 -12.46 0.70 -8.56
C GLY A 10 -13.36 0.27 -7.40
N ALA A 11 -14.25 1.16 -6.98
CA ALA A 11 -15.19 0.91 -5.89
C ALA A 11 -16.04 -0.35 -6.12
N GLY A 12 -16.18 -1.17 -5.08
CA GLY A 12 -16.99 -2.40 -5.05
C GLY A 12 -16.48 -3.52 -5.97
N LYS A 13 -15.31 -3.37 -6.60
CA LYS A 13 -14.72 -4.41 -7.45
C LYS A 13 -13.81 -5.33 -6.65
N PRO A 14 -13.68 -6.62 -7.03
CA PRO A 14 -12.66 -7.48 -6.47
C PRO A 14 -11.27 -6.88 -6.62
N LEU A 15 -10.40 -7.10 -5.64
CA LEU A 15 -8.99 -6.74 -5.73
C LEU A 15 -8.31 -7.58 -6.82
N GLU A 16 -7.45 -6.93 -7.62
CA GLU A 16 -6.65 -7.61 -8.63
C GLU A 16 -5.20 -7.74 -8.16
N ILE A 17 -4.64 -8.94 -8.27
CA ILE A 17 -3.22 -9.15 -7.97
C ILE A 17 -2.40 -8.72 -9.19
N MET A 18 -1.67 -7.62 -9.05
CA MET A 18 -0.92 -7.00 -10.14
C MET A 18 0.57 -6.91 -9.78
N GLU A 19 1.40 -6.90 -10.82
CA GLU A 19 2.79 -6.46 -10.69
C GLU A 19 2.85 -4.95 -10.95
N VAL A 20 3.43 -4.20 -10.01
CA VAL A 20 3.54 -2.74 -10.07
C VAL A 20 5.00 -2.30 -9.98
N ASP A 21 5.29 -1.12 -10.52
CA ASP A 21 6.60 -0.47 -10.39
C ASP A 21 6.63 0.41 -9.14
N LEU A 22 7.45 0.03 -8.16
CA LEU A 22 7.71 0.82 -6.96
C LEU A 22 9.06 1.54 -7.07
N GLU A 23 9.08 2.86 -7.04
CA GLU A 23 10.32 3.63 -7.00
C GLU A 23 11.08 3.42 -5.68
N GLY A 24 12.38 3.71 -5.67
CA GLY A 24 13.15 3.75 -4.42
C GLY A 24 12.72 4.95 -3.55
N PRO A 25 13.07 4.95 -2.24
CA PRO A 25 12.64 6.00 -1.33
C PRO A 25 13.31 7.35 -1.69
N ARG A 26 12.51 8.42 -1.67
CA ARG A 26 12.97 9.80 -1.81
C ARG A 26 13.40 10.39 -0.46
N ASP A 27 13.86 11.64 -0.44
CA ASP A 27 14.22 12.35 0.78
C ASP A 27 13.09 12.28 1.83
N GLY A 28 13.41 11.79 3.03
CA GLY A 28 12.44 11.61 4.12
C GLY A 28 11.55 10.35 4.05
N GLU A 29 11.71 9.50 3.04
CA GLU A 29 10.89 8.27 2.89
C GLU A 29 11.64 7.01 3.36
N VAL A 30 10.88 5.97 3.69
CA VAL A 30 11.40 4.65 4.10
C VAL A 30 10.82 3.59 3.19
N LEU A 31 11.66 2.74 2.63
CA LEU A 31 11.23 1.57 1.87
C LEU A 31 11.16 0.36 2.80
N VAL A 32 9.96 -0.21 2.91
CA VAL A 32 9.68 -1.36 3.79
C VAL A 32 9.24 -2.55 2.95
N GLU A 33 9.88 -3.70 3.16
CA GLU A 33 9.39 -4.98 2.69
C GLU A 33 8.32 -5.50 3.67
N ILE A 34 7.06 -5.39 3.28
CA ILE A 34 5.92 -5.88 4.08
C ILE A 34 5.96 -7.41 4.14
N LYS A 35 6.07 -7.96 5.35
CA LYS A 35 6.10 -9.41 5.60
C LYS A 35 4.73 -9.97 5.96
N ALA A 36 3.92 -9.16 6.64
CA ALA A 36 2.54 -9.50 6.98
C ALA A 36 1.70 -8.22 7.04
N THR A 37 0.41 -8.35 6.67
CA THR A 37 -0.57 -7.27 6.80
C THR A 37 -1.92 -7.85 7.22
N GLY A 38 -2.61 -7.15 8.12
CA GLY A 38 -3.98 -7.41 8.53
C GLY A 38 -4.99 -6.82 7.53
N ILE A 39 -6.22 -7.33 7.61
CA ILE A 39 -7.38 -6.80 6.89
C ILE A 39 -8.37 -6.34 7.94
N CYS A 40 -8.78 -5.08 7.86
CA CYS A 40 -9.70 -4.46 8.78
C CYS A 40 -10.93 -3.94 8.05
N HIS A 41 -11.98 -3.60 8.80
CA HIS A 41 -13.21 -3.04 8.23
C HIS A 41 -12.97 -1.72 7.49
N THR A 42 -11.96 -0.93 7.89
CA THR A 42 -11.61 0.32 7.19
C THR A 42 -11.18 0.06 5.74
N ASP A 43 -10.44 -1.03 5.49
CA ASP A 43 -10.04 -1.38 4.12
C ASP A 43 -11.27 -1.69 3.25
N GLU A 44 -12.24 -2.44 3.80
CA GLU A 44 -13.50 -2.73 3.13
C GLU A 44 -14.36 -1.47 2.95
N PHE A 45 -14.40 -0.59 3.95
CA PHE A 45 -15.14 0.67 3.87
C PHE A 45 -14.65 1.53 2.70
N THR A 46 -13.32 1.66 2.54
CA THR A 46 -12.74 2.34 1.39
C THR A 46 -12.99 1.57 0.10
N LEU A 47 -12.76 0.25 0.05
CA LEU A 47 -12.99 -0.58 -1.15
C LEU A 47 -14.43 -0.50 -1.65
N SER A 48 -15.41 -0.43 -0.75
CA SER A 48 -16.83 -0.33 -1.08
C SER A 48 -17.19 0.97 -1.81
N GLY A 49 -16.35 2.01 -1.71
CA GLY A 49 -16.62 3.36 -2.20
C GLY A 49 -17.47 4.22 -1.26
N ALA A 50 -17.73 3.75 -0.04
CA ALA A 50 -18.46 4.53 0.98
C ALA A 50 -17.57 5.57 1.69
N ASP A 51 -16.25 5.40 1.61
CA ASP A 51 -15.27 6.35 2.11
C ASP A 51 -15.17 7.58 1.18
N PRO A 52 -15.52 8.79 1.64
CA PRO A 52 -15.40 10.00 0.84
C PRO A 52 -13.95 10.38 0.50
N GLU A 53 -12.97 9.83 1.23
CA GLU A 53 -11.54 10.01 0.93
C GLU A 53 -11.00 8.94 -0.03
N GLY A 54 -11.80 7.93 -0.38
CA GLY A 54 -11.42 6.84 -1.25
C GLY A 54 -11.10 7.30 -2.68
N ILE A 55 -9.87 7.06 -3.13
CA ILE A 55 -9.41 7.35 -4.49
C ILE A 55 -8.97 6.05 -5.14
N PHE A 56 -9.44 5.79 -6.36
CA PHE A 56 -9.09 4.60 -7.13
C PHE A 56 -8.30 4.98 -8.39
N PRO A 57 -7.32 4.15 -8.85
CA PRO A 57 -6.90 2.89 -8.24
C PRO A 57 -6.07 3.09 -6.97
N ALA A 58 -6.16 2.15 -6.02
CA ALA A 58 -5.41 2.18 -4.76
C ALA A 58 -4.87 0.81 -4.35
N ILE A 59 -3.77 0.80 -3.60
CA ILE A 59 -3.31 -0.34 -2.81
C ILE A 59 -3.72 -0.02 -1.37
N LEU A 60 -4.68 -0.78 -0.84
CA LEU A 60 -5.20 -0.62 0.52
C LEU A 60 -4.32 -1.35 1.54
N GLY A 61 -4.78 -1.40 2.80
CA GLY A 61 -4.04 -2.02 3.91
C GLY A 61 -3.28 -0.97 4.73
N HIS A 62 -3.57 -0.92 6.02
CA HIS A 62 -2.98 0.03 6.96
C HIS A 62 -2.50 -0.63 8.27
N GLU A 63 -2.62 -1.95 8.36
CA GLU A 63 -2.16 -2.74 9.50
C GLU A 63 -1.05 -3.67 9.02
N GLY A 64 0.22 -3.26 9.11
CA GLY A 64 1.34 -3.98 8.51
C GLY A 64 2.58 -4.07 9.39
N ALA A 65 3.34 -5.15 9.21
CA ALA A 65 4.68 -5.31 9.77
C ALA A 65 5.65 -5.80 8.69
N GLY A 66 6.87 -5.26 8.72
CA GLY A 66 7.86 -5.52 7.68
C GLY A 66 9.28 -5.21 8.12
N VAL A 67 10.19 -5.30 7.17
CA VAL A 67 11.62 -5.03 7.36
C VAL A 67 11.99 -3.80 6.55
N VAL A 68 12.70 -2.84 7.15
CA VAL A 68 13.26 -1.70 6.40
C VAL A 68 14.36 -2.22 5.48
N VAL A 69 14.24 -1.95 4.18
CA VAL A 69 15.20 -2.41 3.17
C VAL A 69 16.03 -1.28 2.56
N ASP A 70 15.53 -0.04 2.61
CA ASP A 70 16.27 1.15 2.21
C ASP A 70 15.67 2.41 2.87
N VAL A 71 16.45 3.49 2.97
CA VAL A 71 16.00 4.78 3.51
C VAL A 71 16.47 5.94 2.67
N GLY A 72 15.59 6.92 2.51
CA GLY A 72 15.90 8.18 1.86
C GLY A 72 16.84 9.07 2.67
N LYS A 73 17.38 10.09 2.01
CA LYS A 73 18.24 11.07 2.67
C LYS A 73 17.51 11.74 3.84
N GLY A 74 18.23 11.90 4.95
CA GLY A 74 17.74 12.60 6.15
C GLY A 74 16.96 11.73 7.13
N VAL A 75 16.69 10.47 6.81
CA VAL A 75 16.11 9.51 7.76
C VAL A 75 17.17 9.07 8.77
N THR A 76 16.85 9.18 10.06
CA THR A 76 17.72 8.80 11.20
C THR A 76 16.90 8.08 12.28
N SER A 77 17.57 7.38 13.20
CA SER A 77 16.96 6.67 14.35
C SER A 77 16.71 7.57 15.55
#